data_AF-A0A382MY19-F1
#
_entry.id   AF-A0A382MY19-F1
#
_cell.length_a   1.000
_cell.length_b   1.000
_cell.length_c   1.000
_cell.angle_alpha   90.00
_cell.angle_beta   90.00
_cell.angle_gamma   90.00
#
_symmetry.space_group_name_H-M   'P 1'
#
loop_
_entity.id
_entity.type
_entity.pdbx_description
1 polymer ?
#
loop_
_entity_poly.entity_id
_entity_poly.type
_entity_poly.pdbx_seq_one_letter_code
_entity_poly.pdbx_strand_id
1 'polypeptide(L)' 'MTNNNQIRKTNGRGRLYQSVLDTVGDTPVIRINHLAPSHVELYVKA' A
#
# COMPACT_ATOMS: atom_id res chain seq x y z
N MET A 1 -13.25 17.24 -15.83
CA MET A 1 -12.83 16.74 -14.50
C MET A 1 -12.47 15.27 -14.66
N THR A 2 -11.18 14.92 -14.67
CA THR A 2 -10.71 13.54 -14.81
C THR A 2 -10.92 12.80 -13.50
N ASN A 3 -11.76 11.76 -13.52
CA ASN A 3 -12.06 10.92 -12.36
C ASN A 3 -10.83 10.07 -11.98
N ASN A 4 -10.07 10.51 -10.96
CA ASN A 4 -8.87 9.85 -10.42
C ASN A 4 -9.15 8.52 -9.66
N ASN A 5 -10.36 7.96 -9.77
CA ASN A 5 -10.81 6.81 -8.98
C ASN A 5 -10.12 5.48 -9.34
N GLN A 6 -9.31 5.45 -10.41
CA GLN A 6 -8.54 4.27 -10.81
C GLN A 6 -7.16 4.19 -10.15
N ILE A 7 -6.65 5.29 -9.60
CA ILE A 7 -5.24 5.38 -9.15
C ILE A 7 -5.05 4.79 -7.73
N ARG A 8 -6.14 4.61 -6.96
CA ARG A 8 -6.11 4.24 -5.54
C ARG A 8 -6.79 2.90 -5.25
N LYS A 9 -6.40 1.83 -5.95
CA LYS A 9 -6.94 0.49 -5.74
C LYS A 9 -5.82 -0.56 -5.68
N THR A 10 -6.01 -1.56 -4.82
CA THR A 10 -5.21 -2.79 -4.85
C THR A 10 -6.03 -3.88 -5.55
N ASN A 11 -5.35 -4.84 -6.18
CA ASN A 11 -6.01 -5.98 -6.83
C ASN A 11 -6.63 -6.98 -5.81
N GLY A 12 -6.43 -6.77 -4.50
CA GLY A 12 -6.75 -7.74 -3.47
C GLY A 12 -5.90 -9.01 -3.59
N ARG A 13 -6.08 -9.95 -2.65
CA ARG A 13 -5.29 -11.21 -2.61
C ARG A 13 -5.96 -12.39 -3.33
N GLY A 14 -7.24 -12.27 -3.71
CA GLY A 14 -7.93 -13.24 -4.57
C GLY A 14 -7.98 -14.70 -4.07
N ARG A 15 -7.72 -14.95 -2.78
CA ARG A 15 -7.67 -16.30 -2.19
C ARG A 15 -8.46 -16.37 -0.89
N LEU A 16 -9.02 -17.54 -0.63
CA LEU A 16 -9.60 -17.88 0.67
C LEU A 16 -8.50 -18.28 1.64
N TYR A 17 -8.65 -17.87 2.89
CA TYR A 17 -7.73 -18.20 3.98
C TYR A 17 -8.40 -19.16 4.95
N GLN A 18 -7.62 -20.08 5.52
CA GLN A 18 -8.12 -21.03 6.51
C GLN A 18 -8.05 -20.47 7.93
N SER A 19 -7.14 -19.51 8.18
CA SER A 19 -7.00 -18.80 9.44
C SER A 19 -6.80 -17.30 9.25
N VAL A 20 -7.20 -16.51 10.25
CA VAL A 20 -6.87 -15.07 10.29
C VAL A 20 -5.36 -14.85 10.42
N LEU A 21 -4.62 -15.78 11.02
CA LEU A 21 -3.15 -15.68 11.13
C LEU A 21 -2.47 -15.71 9.76
N ASP A 22 -3.07 -16.38 8.77
CA ASP A 22 -2.57 -16.42 7.39
C ASP A 22 -2.68 -15.05 6.69
N THR A 23 -3.41 -14.11 7.30
CA THR A 23 -3.56 -12.74 6.79
C THR A 23 -2.45 -11.81 7.26
N VAL A 24 -1.72 -12.18 8.32
CA VAL A 24 -0.63 -11.40 8.92
C VAL A 24 0.53 -11.29 7.94
N GLY A 25 1.15 -10.10 7.87
CA GLY A 25 2.12 -9.76 6.84
C GLY A 25 1.46 -9.06 5.66
N ASP A 26 2.19 -8.91 4.55
CA ASP A 26 1.75 -8.16 3.36
C ASP A 26 1.19 -6.75 3.66
N THR A 27 1.65 -6.13 4.76
CA THR A 27 1.25 -4.78 5.15
C THR A 27 1.70 -3.79 4.08
N PRO A 28 0.80 -2.97 3.50
CA PRO A 28 1.15 -2.02 2.46
C PRO A 28 2.33 -1.12 2.85
N VAL A 29 3.21 -0.86 1.89
CA VAL A 29 4.30 0.11 2.01
C VAL A 29 4.01 1.29 1.11
N ILE A 30 4.03 2.49 1.67
CA ILE A 30 3.66 3.73 0.98
C ILE A 30 4.88 4.64 0.88
N ARG A 31 5.17 5.15 -0.33
CA ARG A 31 6.18 6.20 -0.54
C ARG A 31 5.63 7.54 -0.08
N ILE A 32 6.43 8.28 0.69
CA ILE A 32 6.13 9.64 1.12
C ILE A 32 6.85 10.63 0.19
N ASN A 33 6.07 11.46 -0.50
CA ASN A 33 6.60 12.34 -1.55
C ASN A 33 7.05 13.73 -1.08
N HIS A 34 6.60 14.21 0.09
CA HIS A 34 6.78 15.63 0.48
C HIS A 34 7.45 15.86 1.84
N LEU A 35 7.82 14.81 2.57
CA LEU A 35 8.43 14.93 3.90
C LEU A 35 9.94 14.65 3.89
N ALA A 36 10.46 14.01 2.83
CA ALA A 36 11.85 13.57 2.76
C ALA A 36 12.78 14.66 2.19
N PRO A 37 14.03 14.77 2.68
CA PRO A 37 15.09 15.54 2.02
C PRO A 37 15.37 15.04 0.60
N SER A 38 15.97 15.89 -0.25
CA SER A 38 16.15 15.64 -1.70
C SER A 38 16.91 14.37 -2.08
N HIS A 39 17.76 13.85 -1.19
CA HIS A 39 18.59 12.67 -1.42
C HIS A 39 18.09 11.43 -0.65
N VAL A 40 16.89 11.50 -0.08
CA VAL A 40 16.30 10.41 0.72
C VAL A 40 14.97 9.99 0.13
N GLU A 41 14.80 8.69 -0.10
CA GLU A 41 13.49 8.12 -0.34
C GLU A 41 12.89 7.64 0.98
N LEU A 42 11.69 8.14 1.32
CA LEU A 42 11.01 7.82 2.57
C LEU A 42 9.80 6.93 2.31
N TYR A 43 9.68 5.88 3.13
CA TYR A 43 8.59 4.91 3.07
C TYR A 43 8.03 4.64 4.47
N VAL A 44 6.76 4.29 4.54
CA VAL A 44 6.07 3.89 5.77
C VAL A 44 5.28 2.60 5.57
N LYS A 45 5.18 1.78 6.63
CA LYS A 45 4.24 0.65 6.70
C LYS A 45 2.97 1.11 7.40
N ALA A 46 1.80 0.79 6.82
CA ALA A 46 0.49 1.18 7.35
C ALA A 46 -0.53 0.04 7.21
#